data_AF-A0A943FQE8-F1
#
_entry.id   AF-A0A943FQE8-F1
#
_cell.length_a   1.000
_cell.length_b   1.000
_cell.length_c   1.000
_cell.angle_alpha   90.00
_cell.angle_beta   90.00
_cell.angle_gamma   90.00
#
_symmetry.space_group_name_H-M   'P 1'
#
loop_
_entity.id
_entity.type
_entity.pdbx_description
1 polymer ?
#
loop_
_entity_poly.entity_id
_entity_poly.type
_entity_poly.pdbx_seq_one_letter_code
_entity_poly.pdbx_strand_id
1 'polypeptide(L)'
;MEKILADIKKAKEIFSCTPAQNADAAATMTSPAASSSAAATPTTSASEAAANGLTPALSPQSSASAPVVPAETSFASAAAPSFDFSALGDLSQQAADADQQFDLHYGAAQDEYLISCIYLARIHALTAKAGRYGGGTWTKWYESKGLSEGSARTMVKNGDAFNSATVAELKQLPELTRKDLNLIARSGCAGQLVEAAGDSQRVQELLAQLKAKEYKLNETQARLKSACIQEQESRDAMNTANAQLEAAHADIKCLTEQNDQLKSRLDAAEAREEEAWKMQTKAEARAKTAESQLEGSRQVAEAANRRADKWRSEAEAARKQPIVAVVDKDEVVRQAKEMADGMTADYKATQEQDARDAYDSILLAGRSITNLAQSIKPLFGKLPGEQRENAIDQFVRTLGQIQGEVSRCL
;
A
#
# COMPACT_ATOMS: atom_id res chain seq x y z
N MET A 1 -0.32 30.32 -17.07
CA MET A 1 1.13 30.04 -17.12
C MET A 1 1.65 30.16 -18.55
N GLU A 2 0.99 29.56 -19.53
CA GLU A 2 1.39 29.62 -20.96
C GLU A 2 1.48 31.04 -21.55
N LYS A 3 0.53 31.93 -21.23
CA LYS A 3 0.58 33.33 -21.70
C LYS A 3 1.81 34.09 -21.16
N ILE A 4 2.22 33.81 -19.92
CA ILE A 4 3.39 34.42 -19.28
C ILE A 4 4.67 33.88 -19.91
N LEU A 5 4.74 32.57 -20.18
CA LEU A 5 5.85 31.94 -20.88
C LEU A 5 6.00 32.44 -22.32
N ALA A 6 4.87 32.70 -23.01
CA ALA A 6 4.87 33.27 -24.35
C ALA A 6 5.39 34.72 -24.36
N ASP A 7 4.97 35.55 -23.39
CA ASP A 7 5.44 36.94 -23.28
C ASP A 7 6.93 37.01 -22.88
N ILE A 8 7.40 36.11 -22.01
CA ILE A 8 8.84 35.97 -21.66
C ILE A 8 9.67 35.53 -22.87
N LYS A 9 9.16 34.59 -23.67
CA LYS A 9 9.84 34.11 -24.89
C LYS A 9 9.94 35.22 -25.93
N LYS A 10 8.87 36.03 -26.09
CA LYS A 10 8.86 37.17 -26.99
C LYS A 10 9.79 38.30 -26.54
N ALA A 11 9.92 38.53 -25.24
CA ALA A 11 10.93 39.46 -24.71
C ALA A 11 12.34 38.97 -25.03
N LYS A 12 12.64 37.68 -24.81
CA LYS A 12 13.95 37.08 -25.09
C LYS A 12 14.40 37.20 -26.55
N GLU A 13 13.48 37.13 -27.52
CA GLU A 13 13.80 37.34 -28.94
C GLU A 13 14.16 38.80 -29.29
N ILE A 14 13.68 39.77 -28.52
CA ILE A 14 14.01 41.20 -28.70
C ILE A 14 15.38 41.52 -28.08
N PHE A 15 15.88 40.67 -27.18
CA PHE A 15 17.11 40.90 -26.39
C PHE A 15 18.39 40.32 -27.01
N SER A 16 18.34 39.65 -28.16
CA SER A 16 19.57 39.16 -28.82
C SER A 16 20.33 40.32 -29.47
N CYS A 17 21.40 40.82 -28.83
CA CYS A 17 22.38 41.68 -29.48
C CYS A 17 22.91 40.98 -30.74
N THR A 18 22.78 41.63 -31.90
CA THR A 18 23.51 41.23 -33.10
C THR A 18 24.95 41.75 -32.95
N PRO A 19 25.99 40.93 -33.09
CA PRO A 19 27.37 41.39 -32.90
C PRO A 19 27.75 42.38 -34.00
N ALA A 20 28.28 43.56 -33.61
CA ALA A 20 29.00 44.42 -34.53
C ALA A 20 30.30 43.71 -35.00
N GLN A 21 30.58 43.75 -36.30
CA GLN A 21 31.74 43.10 -36.90
C GLN A 21 33.05 43.81 -36.52
N ASN A 22 34.07 42.99 -36.22
CA ASN A 22 35.50 43.27 -36.04
C ASN A 22 35.97 43.95 -34.74
N ALA A 23 36.69 43.21 -33.89
CA ALA A 23 38.14 42.98 -34.04
C ALA A 23 38.59 41.81 -33.13
N ASP A 24 39.49 41.00 -33.67
CA ASP A 24 40.12 39.84 -33.05
C ASP A 24 41.07 40.24 -31.91
N ALA A 25 41.04 39.52 -30.80
CA ALA A 25 42.13 39.45 -29.82
C ALA A 25 41.99 38.18 -28.97
N ALA A 26 42.76 37.16 -29.37
CA ALA A 26 42.96 35.93 -28.63
C ALA A 26 43.54 36.18 -27.22
N ALA A 27 42.97 35.52 -26.21
CA ALA A 27 43.68 35.16 -24.98
C ALA A 27 43.10 33.87 -24.40
N THR A 28 43.77 32.77 -24.73
CA THR A 28 43.70 31.46 -24.07
C THR A 28 44.24 31.55 -22.64
N MET A 29 43.87 30.54 -21.83
CA MET A 29 44.52 30.02 -20.61
C MET A 29 43.78 30.38 -19.31
N THR A 30 43.60 29.55 -18.27
CA THR A 30 43.71 28.10 -17.98
C THR A 30 43.15 27.92 -16.55
N SER A 31 42.67 26.70 -16.24
CA SER A 31 42.66 26.05 -14.90
C SER A 31 41.41 26.17 -14.00
N PRO A 32 41.16 25.22 -13.04
CA PRO A 32 41.62 23.83 -12.92
C PRO A 32 40.49 22.79 -12.77
N ALA A 33 40.88 21.52 -12.93
CA ALA A 33 40.10 20.31 -12.71
C ALA A 33 39.76 20.05 -11.23
N ALA A 34 38.58 19.46 -10.99
CA ALA A 34 38.24 18.77 -9.76
C ALA A 34 37.73 17.34 -10.09
N SER A 35 38.57 16.38 -9.71
CA SER A 35 38.29 15.02 -9.21
C SER A 35 37.08 14.24 -9.75
N SER A 36 37.38 13.25 -10.59
CA SER A 36 36.57 12.05 -10.76
C SER A 36 37.30 10.87 -10.09
N SER A 37 36.68 10.30 -9.06
CA SER A 37 37.01 8.97 -8.54
C SER A 37 35.91 8.01 -8.99
N ALA A 38 36.20 7.18 -10.00
CA ALA A 38 35.36 6.03 -10.35
C ALA A 38 35.87 4.81 -9.58
N ALA A 39 35.04 4.30 -8.68
CA ALA A 39 35.26 3.04 -7.95
C ALA A 39 34.80 1.84 -8.80
N ALA A 40 35.52 0.75 -8.60
CA ALA A 40 35.54 -0.46 -9.40
C ALA A 40 34.30 -1.35 -9.23
N THR A 41 33.95 -2.02 -10.33
CA THR A 41 33.26 -3.32 -10.36
C THR A 41 34.19 -4.44 -9.90
N PRO A 42 33.64 -5.49 -9.28
CA PRO A 42 34.07 -6.82 -9.69
C PRO A 42 32.89 -7.77 -9.92
N THR A 43 32.99 -8.46 -11.06
CA THR A 43 32.26 -9.69 -11.40
C THR A 43 32.91 -10.86 -10.65
N THR A 44 32.12 -11.81 -10.15
CA THR A 44 32.63 -13.15 -9.82
C THR A 44 31.57 -14.18 -10.18
N SER A 45 31.99 -15.16 -10.96
CA SER A 45 31.21 -16.32 -11.41
C SER A 45 31.75 -17.60 -10.77
N ALA A 46 30.81 -18.56 -10.67
CA ALA A 46 30.95 -20.01 -10.67
C ALA A 46 31.32 -20.73 -9.36
N SER A 47 30.38 -21.56 -8.89
CA SER A 47 30.63 -22.97 -8.61
C SER A 47 29.33 -23.80 -8.65
N GLU A 48 29.41 -24.81 -9.51
CA GLU A 48 28.84 -26.18 -9.61
C GLU A 48 27.72 -26.71 -8.70
N ALA A 49 26.99 -27.64 -9.31
CA ALA A 49 25.76 -28.31 -8.90
C ALA A 49 25.98 -29.56 -8.04
N ALA A 50 24.96 -29.89 -7.22
CA ALA A 50 24.41 -31.24 -7.09
C ALA A 50 23.20 -31.24 -6.13
N ALA A 51 22.02 -31.63 -6.61
CA ALA A 51 21.05 -32.38 -5.80
C ALA A 51 19.97 -33.01 -6.69
N ASN A 52 19.75 -34.28 -6.44
CA ASN A 52 18.97 -35.24 -7.22
C ASN A 52 17.45 -34.97 -7.27
N GLY A 53 16.89 -35.27 -8.45
CA GLY A 53 15.64 -36.01 -8.71
C GLY A 53 14.45 -35.91 -7.75
N LEU A 54 13.28 -35.55 -8.28
CA LEU A 54 12.17 -36.49 -8.51
C LEU A 54 11.02 -35.80 -9.27
N THR A 55 10.31 -36.63 -10.02
CA THR A 55 9.28 -36.37 -11.05
C THR A 55 7.98 -35.70 -10.54
N PRO A 56 7.33 -34.83 -11.33
CA PRO A 56 5.95 -34.40 -11.10
C PRO A 56 4.97 -35.32 -11.84
N ALA A 57 3.98 -35.88 -11.12
CA ALA A 57 2.88 -36.62 -11.73
C ALA A 57 1.52 -36.20 -11.14
N LEU A 58 0.67 -35.74 -12.06
CA LEU A 58 -0.78 -35.95 -12.17
C LEU A 58 -1.75 -35.16 -11.25
N SER A 59 -2.36 -34.16 -11.89
CA SER A 59 -3.80 -33.80 -11.96
C SER A 59 -4.71 -33.99 -10.73
N PRO A 60 -5.39 -32.92 -10.25
CA PRO A 60 -6.49 -33.03 -9.29
C PRO A 60 -7.84 -33.29 -10.00
N GLN A 61 -8.52 -34.38 -9.63
CA GLN A 61 -9.95 -34.53 -9.88
C GLN A 61 -10.74 -33.90 -8.73
N SER A 62 -11.57 -32.93 -9.11
CA SER A 62 -12.63 -32.32 -8.31
C SER A 62 -13.61 -33.39 -7.81
N SER A 63 -13.92 -33.36 -6.53
CA SER A 63 -15.12 -33.97 -5.97
C SER A 63 -15.61 -33.12 -4.81
N ALA A 64 -16.76 -32.48 -5.05
CA ALA A 64 -17.47 -31.62 -4.12
C ALA A 64 -17.89 -32.39 -2.86
N SER A 65 -17.57 -31.84 -1.68
CA SER A 65 -18.16 -32.28 -0.41
C SER A 65 -19.30 -31.36 -0.01
N ALA A 66 -20.48 -31.96 0.12
CA ALA A 66 -21.68 -31.38 0.74
C ALA A 66 -21.51 -31.29 2.28
N PRO A 67 -22.25 -30.41 2.97
CA PRO A 67 -22.02 -30.09 4.37
C PRO A 67 -22.50 -31.22 5.29
N VAL A 68 -21.66 -31.60 6.26
CA VAL A 68 -22.01 -32.51 7.35
C VAL A 68 -22.87 -31.75 8.37
N VAL A 69 -24.13 -32.16 8.50
CA VAL A 69 -25.02 -31.76 9.60
C VAL A 69 -24.69 -32.63 10.81
N PRO A 70 -24.59 -32.09 12.04
CA PRO A 70 -24.33 -32.90 13.23
C PRO A 70 -25.57 -33.74 13.56
N ALA A 71 -25.36 -35.04 13.79
CA ALA A 71 -26.39 -35.95 14.24
C ALA A 71 -26.87 -35.56 15.65
N GLU A 72 -28.09 -35.06 15.76
CA GLU A 72 -28.79 -35.05 17.03
C GLU A 72 -29.10 -36.50 17.45
N THR A 73 -28.68 -36.85 18.66
CA THR A 73 -28.96 -38.12 19.31
C THR A 73 -30.45 -38.26 19.59
N SER A 74 -31.20 -38.79 18.62
CA SER A 74 -32.57 -39.24 18.82
C SER A 74 -32.57 -40.61 19.50
N PHE A 75 -32.95 -40.65 20.77
CA PHE A 75 -33.26 -41.87 21.49
C PHE A 75 -34.62 -42.40 21.02
N ALA A 76 -34.62 -43.41 20.17
CA ALA A 76 -35.83 -44.14 19.83
C ALA A 76 -36.32 -44.94 21.05
N SER A 77 -37.38 -44.45 21.70
CA SER A 77 -38.15 -45.20 22.69
C SER A 77 -39.14 -46.09 21.95
N ALA A 78 -39.08 -47.41 22.16
CA ALA A 78 -40.07 -48.35 21.62
C ALA A 78 -41.44 -48.04 22.23
N ALA A 79 -42.42 -47.68 21.40
CA ALA A 79 -43.76 -47.29 21.84
C ALA A 79 -44.55 -48.53 22.33
N ALA A 80 -45.08 -48.46 23.55
CA ALA A 80 -46.09 -49.38 24.05
C ALA A 80 -47.43 -49.19 23.29
N PRO A 81 -48.32 -50.19 23.23
CA PRO A 81 -49.63 -50.04 22.60
C PRO A 81 -50.51 -49.04 23.37
N SER A 82 -51.10 -48.07 22.65
CA SER A 82 -52.01 -47.05 23.21
C SER A 82 -53.38 -47.63 23.57
N PHE A 83 -54.03 -47.06 24.58
CA PHE A 83 -55.39 -47.44 24.98
C PHE A 83 -56.43 -47.03 23.92
N ASP A 84 -57.44 -47.87 23.67
CA ASP A 84 -58.49 -47.58 22.69
C ASP A 84 -59.65 -46.77 23.33
N PHE A 85 -59.70 -45.48 23.00
CA PHE A 85 -60.74 -44.56 23.45
C PHE A 85 -61.99 -44.52 22.55
N SER A 86 -62.11 -45.39 21.53
CA SER A 86 -63.22 -45.37 20.56
C SER A 86 -64.62 -45.50 21.19
N ALA A 87 -64.73 -46.11 22.36
CA ALA A 87 -65.97 -46.19 23.13
C ALA A 87 -66.51 -44.83 23.62
N LEU A 88 -65.70 -43.76 23.59
CA LEU A 88 -66.08 -42.40 24.00
C LEU A 88 -66.73 -41.58 22.88
N GLY A 89 -66.93 -42.15 21.68
CA GLY A 89 -67.59 -41.48 20.56
C GLY A 89 -66.89 -40.18 20.18
N ASP A 90 -67.63 -39.06 20.13
CA ASP A 90 -67.11 -37.74 19.75
C ASP A 90 -65.97 -37.23 20.66
N LEU A 91 -65.84 -37.77 21.88
CA LEU A 91 -64.78 -37.42 22.83
C LEU A 91 -63.52 -38.27 22.70
N SER A 92 -63.52 -39.31 21.85
CA SER A 92 -62.42 -40.26 21.69
C SER A 92 -61.09 -39.55 21.38
N GLN A 93 -61.11 -38.59 20.47
CA GLN A 93 -59.90 -37.85 20.10
C GLN A 93 -59.37 -36.98 21.25
N GLN A 94 -60.26 -36.30 21.97
CA GLN A 94 -59.87 -35.44 23.10
C GLN A 94 -59.30 -36.27 24.26
N ALA A 95 -59.81 -37.48 24.48
CA ALA A 95 -59.29 -38.41 25.48
C ALA A 95 -57.92 -38.95 25.08
N ALA A 96 -57.72 -39.31 23.81
CA ALA A 96 -56.42 -39.74 23.30
C ALA A 96 -55.36 -38.63 23.40
N ASP A 97 -55.73 -37.39 23.07
CA ASP A 97 -54.83 -36.23 23.19
C ASP A 97 -54.47 -35.96 24.67
N ALA A 98 -55.42 -36.12 25.59
CA ALA A 98 -55.20 -35.97 27.03
C ALA A 98 -54.34 -37.10 27.61
N ASP A 99 -54.51 -38.34 27.16
CA ASP A 99 -53.71 -39.51 27.53
C ASP A 99 -52.25 -39.34 27.08
N GLN A 100 -52.03 -38.83 25.86
CA GLN A 100 -50.68 -38.51 25.37
C GLN A 100 -50.02 -37.40 26.20
N GLN A 101 -50.75 -36.34 26.55
CA GLN A 101 -50.25 -35.29 27.45
C GLN A 101 -49.97 -35.86 28.85
N PHE A 102 -50.83 -36.75 29.35
CA PHE A 102 -50.61 -37.44 30.60
C PHE A 102 -49.32 -38.25 30.54
N ASP A 103 -49.08 -39.09 29.54
CA ASP A 103 -47.85 -39.88 29.43
C ASP A 103 -46.58 -39.03 29.35
N LEU A 104 -46.62 -37.91 28.62
CA LEU A 104 -45.51 -36.97 28.52
C LEU A 104 -45.13 -36.38 29.88
N HIS A 105 -46.12 -36.02 30.69
CA HIS A 105 -45.90 -35.34 31.96
C HIS A 105 -45.87 -36.29 33.16
N TYR A 106 -46.51 -37.46 33.09
CA TYR A 106 -46.67 -38.37 34.23
C TYR A 106 -45.32 -38.89 34.70
N GLY A 107 -44.48 -39.35 33.78
CA GLY A 107 -43.12 -39.80 34.12
C GLY A 107 -42.26 -38.66 34.67
N ALA A 108 -42.23 -37.51 34.00
CA ALA A 108 -41.42 -36.36 34.40
C ALA A 108 -41.89 -35.74 35.73
N ALA A 109 -43.20 -35.58 35.92
CA ALA A 109 -43.80 -35.05 37.14
C ALA A 109 -43.67 -36.05 38.31
N GLN A 110 -43.76 -37.35 38.05
CA GLN A 110 -43.50 -38.37 39.06
C GLN A 110 -42.03 -38.35 39.50
N ASP A 111 -41.08 -38.22 38.57
CA ASP A 111 -39.66 -38.10 38.88
C ASP A 111 -39.35 -36.85 39.70
N GLU A 112 -39.84 -35.69 39.29
CA GLU A 112 -39.66 -34.42 40.01
C GLU A 112 -40.35 -34.45 41.39
N TYR A 113 -41.50 -35.11 41.50
CA TYR A 113 -42.19 -35.31 42.77
C TYR A 113 -41.40 -36.23 43.72
N LEU A 114 -40.82 -37.32 43.20
CA LEU A 114 -39.97 -38.24 43.97
C LEU A 114 -38.68 -37.55 44.44
N ILE A 115 -38.02 -36.79 43.57
CA ILE A 115 -36.86 -35.96 43.91
C ILE A 115 -37.24 -34.97 45.03
N SER A 116 -38.41 -34.32 44.90
CA SER A 116 -38.94 -33.43 45.93
C SER A 116 -39.16 -34.13 47.26
N CYS A 117 -39.68 -35.37 47.26
CA CYS A 117 -39.84 -36.19 48.47
C CYS A 117 -38.50 -36.48 49.15
N ILE A 118 -37.45 -36.84 48.40
CA ILE A 118 -36.11 -37.13 48.93
C ILE A 118 -35.51 -35.89 49.62
N TYR A 119 -35.58 -34.72 48.97
CA TYR A 119 -35.07 -33.49 49.57
C TYR A 119 -35.88 -33.03 50.77
N LEU A 120 -37.20 -33.21 50.74
CA LEU A 120 -38.08 -32.89 51.85
C LEU A 120 -37.81 -33.79 53.06
N ALA A 121 -37.59 -35.09 52.87
CA ALA A 121 -37.15 -36.02 53.92
C ALA A 121 -35.77 -35.64 54.49
N ARG A 122 -34.83 -35.20 53.64
CA ARG A 122 -33.53 -34.69 54.08
C ARG A 122 -33.66 -33.44 54.95
N ILE A 123 -34.52 -32.49 54.55
CA ILE A 123 -34.79 -31.27 55.33
C ILE A 123 -35.50 -31.61 56.65
N HIS A 124 -36.41 -32.58 56.64
CA HIS A 124 -37.03 -33.13 57.85
C HIS A 124 -35.97 -33.68 58.82
N ALA A 125 -35.02 -34.49 58.33
CA ALA A 125 -33.94 -35.03 59.15
C ALA A 125 -32.98 -33.94 59.68
N LEU A 126 -32.66 -32.92 58.88
CA LEU A 126 -31.81 -31.79 59.29
C LEU A 126 -32.48 -30.92 60.36
N THR A 127 -33.75 -30.61 60.18
CA THR A 127 -34.54 -29.84 61.16
C THR A 127 -34.77 -30.62 62.44
N ALA A 128 -34.85 -31.96 62.36
CA ALA A 128 -34.89 -32.84 63.53
C ALA A 128 -33.58 -32.86 64.32
N LYS A 129 -32.45 -33.02 63.64
CA LYS A 129 -31.10 -33.02 64.25
C LYS A 129 -30.75 -31.70 64.93
N ALA A 130 -31.29 -30.59 64.42
CA ALA A 130 -31.14 -29.27 65.04
C ALA A 130 -31.91 -29.11 66.38
N GLY A 131 -32.55 -30.18 66.89
CA GLY A 131 -33.17 -30.22 68.22
C GLY A 131 -34.48 -29.43 68.36
N ARG A 132 -35.05 -28.94 67.26
CA ARG A 132 -36.25 -28.08 67.26
C ARG A 132 -37.53 -28.81 66.85
N TYR A 133 -37.66 -30.09 67.16
CA TYR A 133 -38.92 -30.81 66.94
C TYR A 133 -40.09 -30.19 67.75
N GLY A 134 -39.79 -29.43 68.81
CA GLY A 134 -40.77 -28.68 69.61
C GLY A 134 -40.87 -27.17 69.30
N GLY A 135 -40.28 -26.66 68.21
CA GLY A 135 -40.15 -25.21 67.94
C GLY A 135 -40.71 -24.70 66.61
N GLY A 136 -41.49 -25.49 65.88
CA GLY A 136 -42.22 -25.05 64.68
C GLY A 136 -41.39 -24.74 63.44
N THR A 137 -40.07 -25.01 63.41
CA THR A 137 -39.24 -24.74 62.21
C THR A 137 -39.58 -25.65 61.04
N TRP A 138 -39.82 -26.94 61.31
CA TRP A 138 -40.33 -27.87 60.30
C TRP A 138 -41.70 -27.44 59.78
N THR A 139 -42.61 -27.09 60.70
CA THR A 139 -43.95 -26.56 60.43
C THR A 139 -43.91 -25.34 59.52
N LYS A 140 -43.19 -24.28 59.92
CA LYS A 140 -43.02 -23.05 59.14
C LYS A 140 -42.40 -23.31 57.77
N TRP A 141 -41.48 -24.28 57.68
CA TRP A 141 -40.81 -24.58 56.41
C TRP A 141 -41.76 -25.21 55.41
N TYR A 142 -42.51 -26.26 55.76
CA TYR A 142 -43.44 -26.87 54.81
C TYR A 142 -44.62 -25.93 54.51
N GLU A 143 -45.08 -25.14 55.48
CA GLU A 143 -46.11 -24.10 55.27
C GLU A 143 -45.63 -23.03 54.27
N SER A 144 -44.36 -22.62 54.33
CA SER A 144 -43.77 -21.67 53.36
C SER A 144 -43.72 -22.22 51.92
N LYS A 145 -43.83 -23.54 51.76
CA LYS A 145 -43.91 -24.22 50.46
C LYS A 145 -45.36 -24.47 50.02
N GLY A 146 -46.35 -23.99 50.78
CA GLY A 146 -47.76 -24.22 50.50
C GLY A 146 -48.22 -25.66 50.75
N LEU A 147 -47.43 -26.46 51.48
CA LEU A 147 -47.76 -27.84 51.78
C LEU A 147 -48.62 -27.93 53.05
N SER A 148 -49.59 -28.85 53.05
CA SER A 148 -50.29 -29.24 54.27
C SER A 148 -49.41 -30.17 55.11
N GLU A 149 -49.69 -30.28 56.43
CA GLU A 149 -48.98 -31.22 57.29
C GLU A 149 -49.07 -32.67 56.77
N GLY A 150 -50.26 -33.08 56.30
CA GLY A 150 -50.49 -34.41 55.75
C GLY A 150 -49.68 -34.68 54.47
N SER A 151 -49.60 -33.69 53.58
CA SER A 151 -48.78 -33.76 52.36
C SER A 151 -47.29 -33.85 52.71
N ALA A 152 -46.81 -33.00 53.62
CA ALA A 152 -45.42 -32.99 54.05
C ALA A 152 -45.03 -34.33 54.72
N ARG A 153 -45.86 -34.89 55.61
CA ARG A 153 -45.60 -36.19 56.24
C ARG A 153 -45.59 -37.35 55.23
N THR A 154 -46.49 -37.33 54.26
CA THR A 154 -46.53 -38.35 53.19
C THR A 154 -45.28 -38.28 52.32
N MET A 155 -44.86 -37.07 51.96
CA MET A 155 -43.63 -36.85 51.19
C MET A 155 -42.37 -37.24 52.00
N VAL A 156 -42.32 -36.98 53.31
CA VAL A 156 -41.25 -37.49 54.20
C VAL A 156 -41.21 -39.01 54.16
N LYS A 157 -42.35 -39.68 54.37
CA LYS A 157 -42.44 -41.14 54.38
C LYS A 157 -41.98 -41.75 53.05
N ASN A 158 -42.39 -41.17 51.93
CA ASN A 158 -41.97 -41.60 50.61
C ASN A 158 -40.46 -41.36 50.42
N GLY A 159 -39.98 -40.16 50.76
CA GLY A 159 -38.56 -39.81 50.67
C GLY A 159 -37.66 -40.70 51.53
N ASP A 160 -38.05 -40.98 52.78
CA ASP A 160 -37.34 -41.86 53.71
C ASP A 160 -37.30 -43.31 53.19
N ALA A 161 -38.33 -43.79 52.49
CA ALA A 161 -38.32 -45.10 51.85
C ALA A 161 -37.29 -45.17 50.70
N PHE A 162 -37.15 -44.12 49.89
CA PHE A 162 -36.08 -44.02 48.88
C PHE A 162 -34.69 -43.78 49.48
N ASN A 163 -34.64 -43.30 50.73
CA ASN A 163 -33.43 -43.10 51.52
C ASN A 163 -33.10 -44.30 52.43
N SER A 164 -33.87 -45.40 52.35
CA SER A 164 -33.70 -46.60 53.19
C SER A 164 -32.41 -47.36 52.84
N ALA A 165 -31.73 -47.87 53.88
CA ALA A 165 -30.33 -48.25 53.88
C ALA A 165 -30.04 -49.76 53.94
N THR A 166 -31.02 -50.66 53.78
CA THR A 166 -30.72 -52.10 53.91
C THR A 166 -30.74 -52.86 52.59
N VAL A 167 -29.58 -53.42 52.24
CA VAL A 167 -29.35 -54.37 51.13
C VAL A 167 -30.34 -55.55 51.16
N ALA A 168 -30.91 -55.87 52.33
CA ALA A 168 -31.94 -56.88 52.50
C ALA A 168 -33.28 -56.53 51.83
N GLU A 169 -33.64 -55.24 51.76
CA GLU A 169 -34.86 -54.75 51.09
C GLU A 169 -34.65 -54.66 49.57
N LEU A 170 -33.45 -54.26 49.12
CA LEU A 170 -33.08 -54.23 47.70
C LEU A 170 -33.04 -55.63 47.06
N LYS A 171 -32.71 -56.67 47.84
CA LYS A 171 -32.71 -58.08 47.39
C LYS A 171 -34.10 -58.70 47.21
N GLN A 172 -35.16 -58.03 47.66
CA GLN A 172 -36.53 -58.50 47.50
C GLN A 172 -37.21 -58.00 46.21
N LEU A 173 -36.54 -57.14 45.43
CA LEU A 173 -37.08 -56.66 44.15
C LEU A 173 -36.82 -57.70 43.04
N PRO A 174 -37.86 -58.29 42.44
CA PRO A 174 -37.69 -59.14 41.27
C PRO A 174 -37.39 -58.23 40.07
N GLU A 175 -36.16 -58.34 39.58
CA GLU A 175 -35.56 -57.57 38.47
C GLU A 175 -35.41 -56.06 38.72
N LEU A 176 -34.17 -55.65 39.03
CA LEU A 176 -33.79 -54.22 39.00
C LEU A 176 -33.86 -53.70 37.56
N THR A 177 -34.69 -52.69 37.33
CA THR A 177 -34.82 -52.04 36.03
C THR A 177 -33.75 -50.95 35.84
N ARG A 178 -33.56 -50.51 34.59
CA ARG A 178 -32.64 -49.41 34.25
C ARG A 178 -33.01 -48.08 34.94
N LYS A 179 -34.28 -47.92 35.31
CA LYS A 179 -34.81 -46.76 36.05
C LYS A 179 -34.37 -46.80 37.52
N ASP A 180 -34.44 -47.97 38.16
CA ASP A 180 -34.01 -48.18 39.55
C ASP A 180 -32.51 -47.88 39.73
N LEU A 181 -31.69 -48.31 38.76
CA LEU A 181 -30.25 -48.04 38.74
C LEU A 181 -29.91 -46.54 38.62
N ASN A 182 -30.72 -45.77 37.89
CA ASN A 182 -30.51 -44.33 37.69
C ASN A 182 -30.86 -43.53 38.96
N LEU A 183 -31.93 -43.93 39.66
CA LEU A 183 -32.30 -43.36 40.95
C LEU A 183 -31.23 -43.60 42.02
N ILE A 184 -30.69 -44.82 42.09
CA ILE A 184 -29.64 -45.19 43.07
C ILE A 184 -28.31 -44.46 42.78
N ALA A 185 -27.98 -44.22 41.50
CA ALA A 185 -26.80 -43.43 41.14
C ALA A 185 -26.92 -41.95 41.55
N ARG A 186 -28.13 -41.39 41.49
CA ARG A 186 -28.43 -39.98 41.84
C ARG A 186 -28.56 -39.73 43.35
N SER A 187 -28.88 -40.74 44.16
CA SER A 187 -28.98 -40.63 45.62
C SER A 187 -27.63 -40.59 46.35
N GLY A 188 -26.51 -40.72 45.63
CA GLY A 188 -25.16 -40.72 46.20
C GLY A 188 -24.68 -42.10 46.68
N CYS A 189 -25.45 -43.16 46.44
CA CYS A 189 -25.12 -44.54 46.79
C CYS A 189 -24.45 -45.32 45.62
N ALA A 190 -23.81 -44.63 44.66
CA ALA A 190 -23.16 -45.27 43.52
C ALA A 190 -22.09 -46.32 43.92
N GLY A 191 -21.43 -46.15 45.08
CA GLY A 191 -20.51 -47.14 45.64
C GLY A 191 -21.18 -48.46 46.05
N GLN A 192 -22.45 -48.41 46.46
CA GLN A 192 -23.22 -49.60 46.87
C GLN A 192 -23.77 -50.37 45.67
N LEU A 193 -23.98 -49.73 44.50
CA LEU A 193 -24.25 -50.45 43.24
C LEU A 193 -23.04 -51.26 42.77
N VAL A 194 -21.82 -50.73 43.00
CA VAL A 194 -20.57 -51.42 42.69
C VAL A 194 -20.36 -52.61 43.64
N GLU A 195 -20.66 -52.46 44.95
CA GLU A 195 -20.63 -53.58 45.91
C GLU A 195 -21.76 -54.61 45.69
N ALA A 196 -22.98 -54.17 45.37
CA ALA A 196 -24.14 -55.05 45.19
C ALA A 196 -24.12 -55.81 43.85
N ALA A 197 -23.53 -55.22 42.81
CA ALA A 197 -23.26 -55.94 41.57
C ALA A 197 -22.18 -57.03 41.75
N GLY A 198 -21.34 -56.91 42.80
CA GLY A 198 -20.21 -57.79 43.07
C GLY A 198 -19.26 -57.92 41.88
N ASP A 199 -18.48 -59.01 41.86
CA ASP A 199 -17.66 -59.44 40.71
C ASP A 199 -18.50 -60.09 39.59
N SER A 200 -19.66 -59.52 39.29
CA SER A 200 -20.44 -59.92 38.12
C SER A 200 -19.61 -59.67 36.87
N GLN A 201 -19.32 -60.75 36.13
CA GLN A 201 -18.53 -60.71 34.89
C GLN A 201 -19.05 -59.64 33.90
N ARG A 202 -20.37 -59.41 33.88
CA ARG A 202 -21.02 -58.39 33.06
C ARG A 202 -20.66 -56.95 33.45
N VAL A 203 -20.47 -56.67 34.75
CA VAL A 203 -20.05 -55.34 35.23
C VAL A 203 -18.58 -55.10 34.97
N GLN A 204 -17.73 -56.12 35.15
CA GLN A 204 -16.31 -56.03 34.78
C GLN A 204 -16.14 -55.77 33.27
N GLU A 205 -16.97 -56.42 32.43
CA GLU A 205 -16.94 -56.21 30.98
C GLU A 205 -17.42 -54.81 30.57
N LEU A 206 -18.48 -54.28 31.20
CA LEU A 206 -18.92 -52.89 30.95
C LEU A 206 -17.90 -51.85 31.41
N LEU A 207 -17.23 -52.07 32.55
CA LEU A 207 -16.13 -51.22 33.02
C LEU A 207 -14.93 -51.27 32.06
N ALA A 208 -14.60 -52.46 31.55
CA ALA A 208 -13.54 -52.62 30.54
C ALA A 208 -13.90 -51.88 29.24
N GLN A 209 -15.16 -51.99 28.78
CA GLN A 209 -15.64 -51.25 27.61
C GLN A 209 -15.63 -49.73 27.80
N LEU A 210 -15.99 -49.24 29.00
CA LEU A 210 -15.91 -47.81 29.32
C LEU A 210 -14.47 -47.32 29.32
N LYS A 211 -13.54 -48.03 29.97
CA LYS A 211 -12.11 -47.71 29.94
C LYS A 211 -11.55 -47.72 28.52
N ALA A 212 -11.95 -48.69 27.69
CA ALA A 212 -11.53 -48.76 26.30
C ALA A 212 -12.08 -47.58 25.47
N LYS A 213 -13.34 -47.16 25.72
CA LYS A 213 -13.93 -45.98 25.07
C LYS A 213 -13.28 -44.68 25.55
N GLU A 214 -12.98 -44.55 26.83
CA GLU A 214 -12.28 -43.40 27.40
C GLU A 214 -10.86 -43.27 26.84
N TYR A 215 -10.12 -44.38 26.74
CA TYR A 215 -8.81 -44.39 26.09
C TYR A 215 -8.90 -43.93 24.63
N LYS A 216 -9.86 -44.47 23.86
CA LYS A 216 -10.09 -44.04 22.47
C LYS A 216 -10.46 -42.56 22.37
N LEU A 217 -11.28 -42.05 23.30
CA LEU A 217 -11.65 -40.63 23.33
C LEU A 217 -10.45 -39.73 23.62
N ASN A 218 -9.60 -40.13 24.57
CA ASN A 218 -8.37 -39.39 24.87
C ASN A 218 -7.38 -39.41 23.70
N GLU A 219 -7.26 -40.55 23.02
CA GLU A 219 -6.44 -40.70 21.82
C GLU A 219 -6.94 -39.81 20.67
N THR A 220 -8.25 -39.79 20.40
CA THR A 220 -8.82 -38.91 19.37
C THR A 220 -8.71 -37.44 19.74
N GLN A 221 -8.87 -37.08 21.02
CA GLN A 221 -8.68 -35.71 21.49
C GLN A 221 -7.23 -35.25 21.33
N ALA A 222 -6.25 -36.13 21.60
CA ALA A 222 -4.84 -35.83 21.37
C ALA A 222 -4.56 -35.61 19.88
N ARG A 223 -5.08 -36.48 19.00
CA ARG A 223 -4.97 -36.30 17.54
C ARG A 223 -5.60 -34.99 17.06
N LEU A 224 -6.77 -34.63 17.58
CA LEU A 224 -7.46 -33.40 17.21
C LEU A 224 -6.65 -32.16 17.62
N LYS A 225 -6.06 -32.16 18.82
CA LYS A 225 -5.18 -31.07 19.26
C LYS A 225 -3.97 -30.92 18.34
N SER A 226 -3.32 -32.02 18.00
CA SER A 226 -2.18 -31.99 17.07
C SER A 226 -2.58 -31.50 15.68
N ALA A 227 -3.72 -31.96 15.15
CA ALA A 227 -4.24 -31.50 13.85
C ALA A 227 -4.55 -29.99 13.86
N CYS A 228 -5.15 -29.48 14.94
CA CYS A 228 -5.44 -28.06 15.09
C CYS A 228 -4.16 -27.20 15.14
N ILE A 229 -3.11 -27.66 15.82
CA ILE A 229 -1.80 -26.99 15.83
C ILE A 229 -1.20 -26.97 14.41
N GLN A 230 -1.23 -28.10 13.71
CA GLN A 230 -0.70 -28.20 12.34
C GLN A 230 -1.47 -27.30 11.35
N GLU A 231 -2.80 -27.23 11.48
CA GLU A 231 -3.63 -26.33 10.68
C GLU A 231 -3.30 -24.86 10.96
N GLN A 232 -3.08 -24.51 12.23
CA GLN A 232 -2.68 -23.16 12.63
C GLN A 232 -1.32 -22.78 12.03
N GLU A 233 -0.32 -23.65 12.14
CA GLU A 233 1.01 -23.44 11.54
C GLU A 233 0.93 -23.29 10.02
N SER A 234 0.10 -24.10 9.36
CA SER A 234 -0.13 -24.00 7.91
C SER A 234 -0.77 -22.67 7.53
N ARG A 235 -1.73 -22.19 8.32
CA ARG A 235 -2.39 -20.89 8.11
C ARG A 235 -1.42 -19.73 8.29
N ASP A 236 -0.56 -19.79 9.30
CA ASP A 236 0.44 -18.76 9.56
C ASP A 236 1.54 -18.73 8.47
N ALA A 237 1.94 -19.91 7.98
CA ALA A 237 2.82 -20.02 6.81
C ALA A 237 2.18 -19.42 5.56
N MET A 238 0.89 -19.69 5.31
CA MET A 238 0.16 -19.11 4.18
C MET A 238 0.03 -17.59 4.28
N ASN A 239 -0.27 -17.06 5.48
CA ASN A 239 -0.33 -15.61 5.70
C ASN A 239 1.03 -14.94 5.44
N THR A 240 2.12 -15.58 5.87
CA THR A 240 3.47 -15.09 5.63
C THR A 240 3.80 -15.07 4.13
N ALA A 241 3.45 -16.15 3.40
CA ALA A 241 3.63 -16.20 1.95
C ALA A 241 2.80 -15.12 1.23
N ASN A 242 1.55 -14.90 1.64
CA ASN A 242 0.72 -13.83 1.08
C ASN A 242 1.31 -12.44 1.33
N ALA A 243 1.82 -12.19 2.54
CA ALA A 243 2.48 -10.92 2.83
C ALA A 243 3.74 -10.70 1.97
N GLN A 244 4.51 -11.75 1.69
CA GLN A 244 5.65 -11.69 0.78
C GLN A 244 5.23 -11.41 -0.67
N LEU A 245 4.13 -12.02 -1.14
CA LEU A 245 3.58 -11.75 -2.46
C LEU A 245 3.12 -10.30 -2.61
N GLU A 246 2.42 -9.75 -1.61
CA GLU A 246 2.00 -8.34 -1.62
C GLU A 246 3.20 -7.38 -1.64
N ALA A 247 4.25 -7.69 -0.87
CA ALA A 247 5.50 -6.92 -0.90
C ALA A 247 6.16 -6.97 -2.29
N ALA A 248 6.28 -8.16 -2.88
CA ALA A 248 6.83 -8.32 -4.22
C ALA A 248 5.98 -7.60 -5.29
N HIS A 249 4.66 -7.60 -5.17
CA HIS A 249 3.78 -6.85 -6.06
C HIS A 249 4.00 -5.34 -5.95
N ALA A 250 4.18 -4.82 -4.73
CA ALA A 250 4.50 -3.41 -4.51
C ALA A 250 5.86 -3.03 -5.14
N ASP A 251 6.86 -3.89 -5.01
CA ASP A 251 8.18 -3.69 -5.63
C ASP A 251 8.10 -3.70 -7.16
N ILE A 252 7.39 -4.66 -7.75
CA ILE A 252 7.16 -4.73 -9.21
C ILE A 252 6.47 -3.46 -9.70
N LYS A 253 5.46 -2.96 -8.98
CA LYS A 253 4.76 -1.73 -9.34
C LYS A 253 5.72 -0.54 -9.31
N CYS A 254 6.51 -0.38 -8.25
CA CYS A 254 7.49 0.70 -8.14
C CYS A 254 8.54 0.63 -9.25
N LEU A 255 9.06 -0.56 -9.55
CA LEU A 255 10.01 -0.77 -10.66
C LEU A 255 9.39 -0.47 -12.03
N THR A 256 8.11 -0.76 -12.21
CA THR A 256 7.38 -0.44 -13.44
C THR A 256 7.28 1.07 -13.62
N GLU A 257 6.87 1.80 -12.58
CA GLU A 257 6.79 3.27 -12.59
C GLU A 257 8.18 3.91 -12.85
N GLN A 258 9.25 3.37 -12.25
CA GLN A 258 10.61 3.82 -12.52
C GLN A 258 11.04 3.56 -13.97
N ASN A 259 10.71 2.39 -14.53
CA ASN A 259 11.02 2.09 -15.93
C ASN A 259 10.29 3.04 -16.89
N ASP A 260 9.04 3.39 -16.61
CA ASP A 260 8.29 4.34 -17.43
C ASP A 260 8.89 5.75 -17.36
N GLN A 261 9.35 6.18 -16.17
CA GLN A 261 10.09 7.43 -16.03
C GLN A 261 11.41 7.42 -16.81
N LEU A 262 12.15 6.31 -16.76
CA LEU A 262 13.41 6.16 -17.50
C LEU A 262 13.18 6.19 -19.02
N LYS A 263 12.14 5.52 -19.52
CA LYS A 263 11.74 5.59 -20.94
C LYS A 263 11.42 7.02 -21.36
N SER A 264 10.59 7.74 -20.57
CA SER A 264 10.27 9.14 -20.88
C SER A 264 11.51 10.04 -20.89
N ARG A 265 12.48 9.78 -20.00
CA ARG A 265 13.76 10.51 -20.00
C ARG A 265 14.63 10.17 -21.20
N LEU A 266 14.63 8.92 -21.65
CA LEU A 266 15.33 8.48 -22.85
C LEU A 266 14.74 9.19 -24.07
N ASP A 267 13.42 9.14 -24.26
CA ASP A 267 12.74 9.80 -25.37
C ASP A 267 13.04 11.31 -25.40
N ALA A 268 13.03 11.95 -24.22
CA ALA A 268 13.36 13.37 -24.10
C ALA A 268 14.84 13.67 -24.38
N ALA A 269 15.76 12.73 -24.11
CA ALA A 269 17.17 12.87 -24.43
C ALA A 269 17.41 12.70 -25.93
N GLU A 270 16.80 11.70 -26.55
CA GLU A 270 16.85 11.46 -28.01
C GLU A 270 16.32 12.67 -28.79
N ALA A 271 15.20 13.25 -28.35
CA ALA A 271 14.67 14.48 -28.96
C ALA A 271 15.65 15.66 -28.87
N ARG A 272 16.34 15.83 -27.73
CA ARG A 272 17.36 16.89 -27.57
C ARG A 272 18.58 16.63 -28.45
N GLU A 273 18.99 15.38 -28.59
CA GLU A 273 20.09 15.01 -29.47
C GLU A 273 19.75 15.33 -30.93
N GLU A 274 18.54 14.99 -31.37
CA GLU A 274 18.09 15.30 -32.73
C GLU A 274 18.04 16.82 -33.00
N GLU A 275 17.55 17.62 -32.03
CA GLU A 275 17.57 19.08 -32.12
C GLU A 275 19.00 19.64 -32.14
N ALA A 276 19.89 19.11 -31.30
CA ALA A 276 21.29 19.50 -31.25
C ALA A 276 21.98 19.20 -32.58
N TRP A 277 21.70 18.05 -33.20
CA TRP A 277 22.24 17.68 -34.50
C TRP A 277 21.75 18.62 -35.60
N LYS A 278 20.45 18.94 -35.64
CA LYS A 278 19.90 19.95 -36.57
C LYS A 278 20.56 21.31 -36.41
N MET A 279 20.80 21.75 -35.18
CA MET A 279 21.49 23.01 -34.90
C MET A 279 22.95 22.97 -35.33
N GLN A 280 23.64 21.86 -35.09
CA GLN A 280 25.03 21.65 -35.52
C GLN A 280 25.14 21.72 -37.05
N THR A 281 24.29 21.01 -37.79
CA THR A 281 24.29 21.06 -39.26
C THR A 281 24.05 22.47 -39.78
N LYS A 282 23.13 23.23 -39.15
CA LYS A 282 22.86 24.63 -39.52
C LYS A 282 24.06 25.54 -39.22
N ALA A 283 24.73 25.34 -38.09
CA ALA A 283 25.94 26.07 -37.74
C ALA A 283 27.09 25.76 -38.71
N GLU A 284 27.27 24.49 -39.08
CA GLU A 284 28.28 24.08 -40.07
C GLU A 284 28.01 24.69 -41.45
N ALA A 285 26.76 24.73 -41.91
CA ALA A 285 26.40 25.38 -43.17
C ALA A 285 26.71 26.89 -43.16
N ARG A 286 26.44 27.57 -42.04
CA ARG A 286 26.79 28.98 -41.86
C ARG A 286 28.30 29.19 -41.84
N ALA A 287 29.05 28.33 -41.18
CA ALA A 287 30.52 28.38 -41.16
C ALA A 287 31.09 28.26 -42.57
N LYS A 288 30.65 27.26 -43.35
CA LYS A 288 31.06 27.10 -44.76
C LYS A 288 30.73 28.32 -45.63
N THR A 289 29.56 28.93 -45.40
CA THR A 289 29.16 30.16 -46.12
C THR A 289 30.09 31.32 -45.75
N ALA A 290 30.39 31.51 -44.47
CA ALA A 290 31.31 32.56 -44.00
C ALA A 290 32.73 32.34 -44.53
N GLU A 291 33.23 31.10 -44.52
CA GLU A 291 34.53 30.73 -45.09
C GLU A 291 34.61 31.08 -46.58
N SER A 292 33.56 30.77 -47.37
CA SER A 292 33.52 31.13 -48.79
C SER A 292 33.53 32.65 -49.02
N GLN A 293 32.85 33.42 -48.17
CA GLN A 293 32.86 34.89 -48.25
C GLN A 293 34.22 35.48 -47.87
N LEU A 294 34.87 34.94 -46.84
CA LEU A 294 36.23 35.34 -46.45
C LEU A 294 37.24 35.04 -47.54
N GLU A 295 37.15 33.87 -48.17
CA GLU A 295 37.99 33.50 -49.31
C GLU A 295 37.79 34.48 -50.49
N GLY A 296 36.55 34.80 -50.84
CA GLY A 296 36.25 35.83 -51.85
C GLY A 296 36.84 37.20 -51.48
N SER A 297 36.71 37.61 -50.21
CA SER A 297 37.27 38.87 -49.70
C SER A 297 38.80 38.89 -49.76
N ARG A 298 39.44 37.76 -49.43
CA ARG A 298 40.89 37.58 -49.53
C ARG A 298 41.37 37.71 -50.96
N GLN A 299 40.68 37.10 -51.93
CA GLN A 299 41.01 37.24 -53.35
C GLN A 299 40.92 38.71 -53.82
N VAL A 300 39.90 39.44 -53.37
CA VAL A 300 39.77 40.88 -53.65
C VAL A 300 40.91 41.67 -53.02
N ALA A 301 41.26 41.40 -51.75
CA ALA A 301 42.36 42.06 -51.06
C ALA A 301 43.71 41.78 -51.72
N GLU A 302 43.98 40.54 -52.13
CA GLU A 302 45.18 40.16 -52.88
C GLU A 302 45.24 40.84 -54.25
N ALA A 303 44.11 40.95 -54.96
CA ALA A 303 44.05 41.69 -56.22
C ALA A 303 44.27 43.19 -56.02
N ALA A 304 43.74 43.79 -54.95
CA ALA A 304 43.97 45.17 -54.58
C ALA A 304 45.44 45.44 -54.25
N ASN A 305 46.11 44.54 -53.52
CA ASN A 305 47.55 44.62 -53.24
C ASN A 305 48.38 44.61 -54.53
N ARG A 306 48.09 43.69 -55.47
CA ARG A 306 48.76 43.68 -56.79
C ARG A 306 48.58 44.98 -57.56
N ARG A 307 47.38 45.57 -57.52
CA ARG A 307 47.13 46.88 -58.13
C ARG A 307 47.95 47.96 -57.43
N ALA A 308 47.94 47.99 -56.09
CA ALA A 308 48.70 48.97 -55.32
C ALA A 308 50.22 48.86 -55.58
N ASP A 309 50.76 47.65 -55.71
CA ASP A 309 52.17 47.42 -56.09
C ASP A 309 52.48 47.92 -57.51
N LYS A 310 51.56 47.69 -58.45
CA LYS A 310 51.66 48.24 -59.81
C LYS A 310 51.65 49.76 -59.80
N TRP A 311 50.69 50.37 -59.11
CA TRP A 311 50.58 51.82 -58.95
C TRP A 311 51.83 52.41 -58.30
N ARG A 312 52.38 51.77 -57.25
CA ARG A 312 53.64 52.19 -56.63
C ARG A 312 54.80 52.16 -57.62
N SER A 313 54.90 51.09 -58.41
CA SER A 313 55.95 50.96 -59.45
C SER A 313 55.81 52.03 -60.54
N GLU A 314 54.58 52.29 -61.01
CA GLU A 314 54.27 53.34 -61.99
C GLU A 314 54.53 54.74 -61.44
N ALA A 315 54.16 55.01 -60.18
CA ALA A 315 54.41 56.28 -59.52
C ALA A 315 55.92 56.54 -59.31
N GLU A 316 56.69 55.52 -58.91
CA GLU A 316 58.15 55.64 -58.86
C GLU A 316 58.77 55.87 -60.24
N ALA A 317 58.26 55.21 -61.28
CA ALA A 317 58.69 55.44 -62.66
C ALA A 317 58.36 56.86 -63.15
N ALA A 318 57.17 57.37 -62.83
CA ALA A 318 56.75 58.74 -63.15
C ALA A 318 57.59 59.78 -62.41
N ARG A 319 57.95 59.54 -61.14
CA ARG A 319 58.82 60.42 -60.35
C ARG A 319 60.24 60.55 -60.93
N LYS A 320 60.71 59.55 -61.68
CA LYS A 320 62.00 59.59 -62.38
C LYS A 320 61.93 60.37 -63.70
N GLN A 321 60.74 60.75 -64.18
CA GLN A 321 60.61 61.62 -65.35
C GLN A 321 60.73 63.11 -64.96
N PRO A 322 61.34 63.97 -65.79
CA PRO A 322 61.42 65.41 -65.53
C PRO A 322 60.01 66.04 -65.64
N ILE A 323 59.44 66.48 -64.52
CA ILE A 323 58.12 67.14 -64.50
C ILE A 323 58.32 68.64 -64.76
N VAL A 324 57.79 69.14 -65.88
CA VAL A 324 57.67 70.58 -66.20
C VAL A 324 56.23 71.03 -65.94
N ALA A 325 55.87 71.23 -64.67
CA ALA A 325 54.64 71.94 -64.29
C ALA A 325 54.74 72.44 -62.85
N VAL A 326 54.47 73.73 -62.66
CA VAL A 326 54.37 74.36 -61.33
C VAL A 326 53.02 73.97 -60.75
N VAL A 327 53.02 73.01 -59.82
CA VAL A 327 51.84 72.68 -59.00
C VAL A 327 51.96 73.42 -57.68
N ASP A 328 50.91 74.17 -57.32
CA ASP A 328 50.81 74.88 -56.06
C ASP A 328 50.69 73.88 -54.90
N LYS A 329 51.73 73.83 -54.06
CA LYS A 329 51.84 72.85 -52.98
C LYS A 329 50.80 73.07 -51.88
N ASP A 330 50.36 74.30 -51.69
CA ASP A 330 49.44 74.64 -50.61
C ASP A 330 48.02 74.12 -50.90
N GLU A 331 47.61 74.11 -52.18
CA GLU A 331 46.31 73.58 -52.60
C GLU A 331 46.24 72.04 -52.48
N VAL A 332 47.34 71.33 -52.79
CA VAL A 332 47.40 69.87 -52.63
C VAL A 332 47.33 69.48 -51.16
N VAL A 333 48.03 70.21 -50.28
CA VAL A 333 47.96 69.99 -48.83
C VAL A 333 46.56 70.32 -48.30
N ARG A 334 45.90 71.37 -48.82
CA ARG A 334 44.53 71.73 -48.46
C ARG A 334 43.53 70.62 -48.83
N GLN A 335 43.59 70.09 -50.05
CA GLN A 335 42.69 69.01 -50.48
C GLN A 335 42.95 67.70 -49.73
N ALA A 336 44.21 67.34 -49.47
CA ALA A 336 44.55 66.15 -48.69
C ALA A 336 44.04 66.27 -47.24
N LYS A 337 44.15 67.47 -46.65
CA LYS A 337 43.62 67.74 -45.31
C LYS A 337 42.09 67.71 -45.28
N GLU A 338 41.43 68.32 -46.26
CA GLU A 338 39.97 68.31 -46.38
C GLU A 338 39.41 66.87 -46.53
N MET A 339 40.09 66.02 -47.29
CA MET A 339 39.72 64.61 -47.44
C MET A 339 39.95 63.80 -46.15
N ALA A 340 41.05 64.05 -45.45
CA ALA A 340 41.35 63.40 -44.16
C ALA A 340 40.39 63.85 -43.05
N ASP A 341 40.07 65.15 -43.00
CA ASP A 341 39.11 65.71 -42.06
C ASP A 341 37.69 65.21 -42.36
N GLY A 342 37.31 65.08 -43.64
CA GLY A 342 36.04 64.47 -44.07
C GLY A 342 35.89 63.01 -43.66
N MET A 343 36.90 62.17 -43.93
CA MET A 343 36.89 60.76 -43.50
C MET A 343 36.84 60.63 -41.97
N THR A 344 37.52 61.52 -41.24
CA THR A 344 37.51 61.51 -39.78
C THR A 344 36.17 61.97 -39.22
N ALA A 345 35.51 62.94 -39.87
CA ALA A 345 34.18 63.41 -39.50
C ALA A 345 33.12 62.32 -39.72
N ASP A 346 33.14 61.64 -40.86
CA ASP A 346 32.20 60.54 -41.16
C ASP A 346 32.37 59.36 -40.20
N TYR A 347 33.61 59.01 -39.85
CA TYR A 347 33.89 57.97 -38.86
C TYR A 347 33.37 58.34 -37.47
N LYS A 348 33.61 59.59 -37.02
CA LYS A 348 33.08 60.09 -35.74
C LYS A 348 31.56 60.15 -35.72
N ALA A 349 30.94 60.58 -36.81
CA ALA A 349 29.49 60.63 -36.92
C ALA A 349 28.86 59.22 -36.83
N THR A 350 29.48 58.23 -37.49
CA THR A 350 29.04 56.83 -37.41
C THR A 350 29.20 56.27 -36.00
N GLN A 351 30.35 56.48 -35.36
CA GLN A 351 30.59 56.04 -33.99
C GLN A 351 29.61 56.68 -32.98
N GLU A 352 29.31 57.97 -33.16
CA GLU A 352 28.36 58.67 -32.29
C GLU A 352 26.92 58.18 -32.51
N GLN A 353 26.56 57.82 -33.74
CA GLN A 353 25.26 57.25 -34.05
C GLN A 353 25.09 55.83 -33.50
N ASP A 354 26.10 54.97 -33.66
CA ASP A 354 26.10 53.62 -33.08
C ASP A 354 25.98 53.66 -31.54
N ALA A 355 26.65 54.62 -30.89
CA ALA A 355 26.54 54.81 -29.44
C ALA A 355 25.14 55.28 -29.01
N ARG A 356 24.47 56.12 -29.81
CA ARG A 356 23.09 56.56 -29.56
C ARG A 356 22.10 55.41 -29.74
N ASP A 357 22.24 54.63 -30.80
CA ASP A 357 21.37 53.48 -31.09
C ASP A 357 21.50 52.38 -30.02
N ALA A 358 22.71 52.15 -29.51
CA ALA A 358 22.95 51.28 -28.37
C ALA A 358 22.27 51.79 -27.09
N TYR A 359 22.38 53.08 -26.79
CA TYR A 359 21.77 53.69 -25.62
C TYR A 359 20.23 53.65 -25.67
N ASP A 360 19.64 53.94 -26.83
CA ASP A 360 18.18 53.87 -27.04
C ASP A 360 17.66 52.44 -26.91
N SER A 361 18.42 51.45 -27.39
CA SER A 361 18.10 50.03 -27.23
C SER A 361 18.08 49.61 -25.74
N ILE A 362 19.06 50.08 -24.95
CA ILE A 362 19.11 49.84 -23.50
C ILE A 362 17.95 50.53 -22.78
N LEU A 363 17.62 51.76 -23.17
CA LEU A 363 16.50 52.51 -22.60
C LEU A 363 15.16 51.81 -22.87
N LEU A 364 14.96 51.32 -24.09
CA LEU A 364 13.75 50.59 -24.49
C LEU A 364 13.63 49.25 -23.74
N ALA A 365 14.74 48.53 -23.61
CA ALA A 365 14.84 47.33 -22.79
C ALA A 365 14.43 47.56 -21.33
N GLY A 366 14.98 48.60 -20.69
CA GLY A 366 14.63 48.95 -19.30
C GLY A 366 13.15 49.27 -19.12
N ARG A 367 12.53 49.97 -20.08
CA ARG A 367 11.08 50.24 -20.08
C ARG A 367 10.25 48.96 -20.24
N SER A 368 10.65 48.06 -21.13
CA SER A 368 9.98 46.77 -21.35
C SER A 368 10.01 45.89 -20.09
N ILE A 369 11.17 45.77 -19.44
CA ILE A 369 11.33 45.05 -18.17
C ILE A 369 10.43 45.64 -17.08
N THR A 370 10.40 46.97 -16.97
CA THR A 370 9.57 47.66 -15.98
C THR A 370 8.08 47.37 -16.20
N ASN A 371 7.62 47.43 -17.45
CA ASN A 371 6.23 47.12 -17.80
C ASN A 371 5.87 45.65 -17.52
N LEU A 372 6.77 44.72 -17.83
CA LEU A 372 6.59 43.30 -17.54
C LEU A 372 6.47 43.04 -16.03
N ALA A 373 7.36 43.64 -15.22
CA ALA A 373 7.32 43.53 -13.77
C ALA A 373 6.00 44.07 -13.20
N GLN A 374 5.50 45.20 -13.70
CA GLN A 374 4.20 45.77 -13.29
C GLN A 374 3.02 44.86 -13.66
N SER A 375 3.05 44.22 -14.84
CA SER A 375 2.00 43.32 -15.32
C SER A 375 1.93 42.00 -14.53
N ILE A 376 3.08 41.43 -14.15
CA ILE A 376 3.15 40.12 -13.49
C ILE A 376 3.00 40.23 -11.95
N LYS A 377 3.34 41.37 -11.34
CA LYS A 377 3.18 41.62 -9.89
C LYS A 377 1.81 41.19 -9.30
N PRO A 378 0.64 41.53 -9.87
CA PRO A 378 -0.65 41.09 -9.35
C PRO A 378 -0.92 39.58 -9.55
N LEU A 379 -0.22 38.91 -10.47
CA LEU A 379 -0.36 37.47 -10.72
C LEU A 379 0.38 36.64 -9.66
N PHE A 380 1.56 37.11 -9.20
CA PHE A 380 2.28 36.46 -8.10
C PHE A 380 1.46 36.44 -6.80
N GLY A 381 0.67 37.50 -6.52
CA GLY A 381 -0.20 37.56 -5.34
C GLY A 381 -1.31 36.50 -5.31
N LYS A 382 -1.68 35.93 -6.46
CA LYS A 382 -2.74 34.91 -6.60
C LYS A 382 -2.23 33.47 -6.51
N LEU A 383 -0.91 33.25 -6.46
CA LEU A 383 -0.32 31.92 -6.41
C LEU A 383 -0.12 31.41 -4.97
N PRO A 384 -0.30 30.11 -4.69
CA PRO A 384 0.08 29.49 -3.41
C PRO A 384 1.57 29.67 -3.09
N GLY A 385 1.96 29.68 -1.81
CA GLY A 385 3.29 30.10 -1.33
C GLY A 385 4.47 29.46 -2.09
N GLU A 386 4.50 28.13 -2.20
CA GLU A 386 5.60 27.40 -2.85
C GLU A 386 5.68 27.66 -4.36
N GLN A 387 4.53 27.75 -5.05
CA GLN A 387 4.48 28.08 -6.48
C GLN A 387 4.86 29.54 -6.74
N ARG A 388 4.56 30.43 -5.80
CA ARG A 388 4.92 31.85 -5.86
C ARG A 388 6.43 32.04 -5.74
N GLU A 389 7.08 31.37 -4.79
CA GLU A 389 8.53 31.44 -4.62
C GLU A 389 9.27 30.92 -5.85
N ASN A 390 8.89 29.75 -6.38
CA ASN A 390 9.51 29.20 -7.59
C ASN A 390 9.33 30.14 -8.81
N ALA A 391 8.15 30.72 -8.98
CA ALA A 391 7.88 31.64 -10.08
C ALA A 391 8.63 32.98 -9.94
N ILE A 392 8.81 33.49 -8.71
CA ILE A 392 9.65 34.67 -8.44
C ILE A 392 11.12 34.36 -8.73
N ASP A 393 11.63 33.22 -8.27
CA ASP A 393 13.01 32.82 -8.51
C ASP A 393 13.31 32.65 -10.00
N GLN A 394 12.38 32.08 -10.76
CA GLN A 394 12.50 31.97 -12.21
C GLN A 394 12.55 33.36 -12.86
N PHE A 395 11.70 34.29 -12.43
CA PHE A 395 11.69 35.67 -12.95
C PHE A 395 13.00 36.40 -12.63
N VAL A 396 13.51 36.30 -11.40
CA VAL A 396 14.79 36.90 -10.99
C VAL A 396 15.96 36.31 -11.79
N ARG A 397 16.00 34.99 -12.00
CA ARG A 397 17.03 34.34 -12.83
C ARG A 397 17.01 34.87 -14.27
N THR A 398 15.83 35.03 -14.87
CA THR A 398 15.71 35.57 -16.23
C THR A 398 16.14 37.03 -16.31
N LEU A 399 15.80 37.86 -15.31
CA LEU A 399 16.30 39.24 -15.25
C LEU A 399 17.83 39.30 -15.14
N GLY A 400 18.43 38.42 -14.33
CA GLY A 400 19.88 38.31 -14.22
C GLY A 400 20.56 37.90 -15.54
N GLN A 401 19.93 37.03 -16.33
CA GLN A 401 20.41 36.67 -17.67
C GLN A 401 20.37 37.86 -18.62
N ILE A 402 19.26 38.59 -18.65
CA ILE A 402 19.10 39.80 -19.48
C ILE A 402 20.12 40.86 -19.10
N GLN A 403 20.30 41.12 -17.79
CA GLN A 403 21.31 42.06 -17.31
C GLN A 403 22.73 41.62 -17.71
N GLY A 404 23.04 40.31 -17.61
CA GLY A 404 24.32 39.76 -18.02
C GLY A 404 24.58 39.85 -19.53
N GLU A 405 23.54 39.74 -20.35
CA GLU A 405 23.65 39.95 -21.81
C GLU A 405 23.87 41.43 -22.14
N VAL A 406 23.13 42.34 -21.51
CA VAL A 406 23.31 43.80 -21.68
C VAL A 406 24.72 44.23 -21.26
N SER A 407 25.24 43.74 -20.14
CA SER A 407 26.61 44.04 -19.67
C SER A 407 27.72 43.47 -20.56
N ARG A 408 27.42 42.51 -21.46
CA ARG A 408 28.41 42.04 -22.46
C ARG A 408 28.37 42.84 -23.76
N CYS A 409 27.28 43.56 -24.03
CA CYS A 409 27.16 44.40 -25.21
C CYS A 409 27.69 45.82 -25.00
N LEU A 410 27.77 46.28 -23.75
CA LEU A 410 28.51 47.47 -23.30
C LEU A 410 29.98 47.12 -23.05
#